data_AF-A0A3N5HCJ8-F1
#
_entry.id   AF-A0A3N5HCJ8-F1
#
_cell.length_a   1.000
_cell.length_b   1.000
_cell.length_c   1.000
_cell.angle_alpha   90.00
_cell.angle_beta   90.00
_cell.angle_gamma   90.00
#
_symmetry.space_group_name_H-M   'P 1'
#
loop_
_entity.id
_entity.type
_entity.pdbx_description
1 polymer ?
#
loop_
_entity_poly.entity_id
_entity_poly.type
_entity_poly.pdbx_seq_one_letter_code
_entity_poly.pdbx_strand_id
1 'polypeptide(L)'
;MSGADKIFLGLLAFVPATVVAAWLHAGTWVFVLAALALVPLARWIGTATEAVACHLGPGLGGLLNATFGNAAELIVAIAALKAGQTAVVK
;
A
#
# COMPACT_ATOMS: atom_id res chain seq x y z
N MET A 1 -10.41 13.93 15.48
CA MET A 1 -9.96 12.76 14.69
C MET A 1 -11.03 11.68 14.80
N SER A 2 -11.51 11.16 13.67
CA SER A 2 -12.47 10.05 13.67
C SER A 2 -11.86 8.82 14.35
N GLY A 3 -12.70 7.93 14.90
CA GLY A 3 -12.23 6.64 15.44
C GLY A 3 -11.45 5.83 14.39
N ALA A 4 -11.86 5.91 13.12
CA ALA A 4 -11.14 5.31 12.00
C ALA A 4 -9.73 5.91 11.85
N ASP A 5 -9.57 7.23 11.91
CA ASP A 5 -8.26 7.87 11.72
C ASP A 5 -7.24 7.42 12.77
N LYS A 6 -7.69 7.22 14.02
CA LYS A 6 -6.83 6.68 15.09
C LYS A 6 -6.37 5.25 14.81
N ILE A 7 -7.26 4.40 14.29
CA ILE A 7 -6.92 3.03 13.90
C ILE A 7 -5.88 3.04 12.79
N PHE A 8 -6.10 3.83 11.73
CA PHE A 8 -5.17 3.97 10.62
C PHE A 8 -3.80 4.49 11.06
N LEU A 9 -3.77 5.46 11.98
CA LEU A 9 -2.54 5.96 12.56
C LEU A 9 -1.80 4.87 13.36
N GLY A 10 -2.53 4.07 14.13
CA GLY A 10 -1.97 2.94 14.88
C GLY A 10 -1.35 1.88 13.98
N LEU A 11 -1.96 1.60 12.82
CA LEU A 11 -1.43 0.63 11.85
C LEU A 11 -0.07 1.04 11.28
N LEU A 12 0.26 2.34 11.24
CA LEU A 12 1.57 2.79 10.77
C LEU A 12 2.73 2.32 11.64
N ALA A 13 2.47 1.99 12.92
CA ALA A 13 3.48 1.38 13.78
C ALA A 13 3.98 0.03 13.23
N PHE A 14 3.19 -0.64 12.38
CA PHE A 14 3.60 -1.87 11.72
C PHE A 14 4.66 -1.65 10.64
N VAL A 15 4.84 -0.44 10.12
CA VAL A 15 5.91 -0.13 9.14
C VAL A 15 7.30 -0.37 9.75
N PRO A 16 7.71 0.32 10.83
CA PRO A 16 9.00 0.04 11.47
C PRO A 16 9.04 -1.36 12.09
N ALA A 17 7.92 -1.88 12.60
CA ALA A 17 7.88 -3.25 13.14
C ALA A 17 8.20 -4.30 12.06
N THR A 18 7.77 -4.09 10.82
CA THR A 18 8.08 -4.97 9.68
C THR A 18 9.57 -4.98 9.40
N VAL A 19 10.23 -3.82 9.44
CA VAL A 19 11.69 -3.71 9.22
C VAL A 19 12.44 -4.46 10.31
N VAL A 20 12.05 -4.27 11.58
CA VAL A 20 12.65 -4.99 12.71
C VAL A 20 12.44 -6.50 12.58
N ALA A 21 11.22 -6.94 12.26
CA ALA A 21 10.91 -8.36 12.07
C ALA A 21 11.72 -8.98 10.91
N ALA A 22 11.93 -8.23 9.83
CA ALA A 22 12.75 -8.68 8.71
C ALA A 22 14.23 -8.82 9.10
N TRP A 23 14.78 -7.87 9.87
CA TRP A 23 16.15 -7.96 10.41
C TRP A 23 16.34 -9.14 11.37
N LEU A 24 15.29 -9.48 12.12
CA LEU A 24 15.29 -10.64 13.01
C LEU A 24 14.93 -11.96 12.30
N HIS A 25 14.74 -11.94 10.97
CA HIS A 25 14.33 -13.12 10.18
C HIS A 25 13.08 -13.82 10.72
N ALA A 26 12.08 -13.07 11.18
CA ALA A 26 10.91 -13.59 11.90
C ALA A 26 9.87 -14.34 11.03
N GLY A 27 10.27 -14.87 9.87
CA GLY A 27 9.45 -15.74 9.01
C GLY A 27 8.05 -15.16 8.72
N THR A 28 7.01 -15.92 9.05
CA THR A 28 5.60 -15.55 8.83
C THR A 28 5.21 -14.19 9.43
N TRP A 29 5.86 -13.77 10.52
CA TRP A 29 5.55 -12.47 11.13
C TRP A 29 5.94 -11.30 10.24
N VAL A 30 6.99 -11.43 9.43
CA VAL A 30 7.36 -10.39 8.46
C VAL A 30 6.20 -10.16 7.48
N PHE A 31 5.57 -11.24 7.01
CA PHE A 31 4.43 -11.16 6.09
C PHE A 31 3.22 -10.50 6.76
N VAL A 32 2.84 -10.93 7.97
CA VAL A 32 1.69 -10.39 8.70
C VAL A 32 1.86 -8.89 8.97
N LEU A 33 3.03 -8.49 9.45
CA LEU A 33 3.32 -7.08 9.76
C LEU A 33 3.36 -6.23 8.49
N ALA A 34 3.96 -6.73 7.41
CA ALA A 34 3.97 -6.04 6.12
C ALA A 34 2.56 -5.83 5.57
N ALA A 35 1.70 -6.85 5.67
CA ALA A 35 0.31 -6.76 5.22
C ALA A 35 -0.48 -5.70 6.00
N LEU A 36 -0.32 -5.67 7.34
CA LEU A 36 -0.97 -4.67 8.19
C LEU A 36 -0.44 -3.25 7.93
N ALA A 37 0.87 -3.11 7.72
CA ALA A 37 1.51 -1.85 7.39
C ALA A 37 1.03 -1.29 6.04
N LEU A 38 0.71 -2.16 5.08
CA LEU A 38 0.27 -1.77 3.73
C LEU A 38 -1.12 -1.13 3.73
N VAL A 39 -2.01 -1.49 4.66
CA VAL A 39 -3.39 -0.97 4.74
C VAL A 39 -3.44 0.57 4.82
N PRO A 40 -2.80 1.24 5.79
CA PRO A 40 -2.82 2.70 5.85
C PRO A 40 -2.04 3.36 4.71
N LEU A 41 -0.97 2.73 4.24
CA LEU A 41 -0.16 3.26 3.14
C LEU A 41 -0.95 3.28 1.82
N ALA A 42 -1.70 2.21 1.52
CA ALA A 42 -2.55 2.13 0.34
C ALA A 42 -3.62 3.22 0.34
N ARG A 43 -4.30 3.42 1.49
CA ARG A 43 -5.27 4.51 1.65
C ARG A 43 -4.64 5.88 1.40
N TRP A 44 -3.46 6.14 1.97
CA TRP A 44 -2.77 7.42 1.78
C TRP A 44 -2.39 7.67 0.33
N ILE A 45 -1.85 6.67 -0.38
CA ILE A 45 -1.52 6.82 -1.80
C ILE A 45 -2.78 7.12 -2.61
N GLY A 46 -3.89 6.42 -2.37
CA GLY A 46 -5.17 6.69 -3.04
C GLY A 46 -5.65 8.12 -2.80
N THR A 47 -5.75 8.54 -1.54
CA THR A 47 -6.20 9.91 -1.19
C THR A 47 -5.29 11.00 -1.72
N ALA A 48 -3.97 10.78 -1.73
CA ALA A 48 -3.02 11.73 -2.30
C ALA A 48 -3.16 11.79 -3.82
N THR A 49 -3.40 10.66 -4.46
CA THR A 49 -3.62 10.58 -5.91
C THR A 49 -4.87 11.34 -6.31
N GLU A 50 -5.99 11.15 -5.60
CA GLU A 50 -7.23 11.89 -5.83
C GLU A 50 -7.04 13.40 -5.66
N ALA A 51 -6.34 13.81 -4.60
CA ALA A 51 -6.04 15.21 -4.32
C ALA A 51 -5.16 15.86 -5.39
N VAL A 52 -4.25 15.11 -6.03
CA VAL A 52 -3.47 15.62 -7.16
C VAL A 52 -4.29 15.60 -8.45
N ALA A 53 -5.03 14.52 -8.71
CA ALA A 53 -5.82 14.33 -9.92
C ALA A 53 -6.85 15.45 -10.12
N CYS A 54 -7.44 15.97 -9.04
CA CYS A 54 -8.42 17.06 -9.15
C CYS A 54 -7.83 18.38 -9.69
N HIS A 55 -6.51 18.54 -9.66
CA HIS A 55 -5.80 19.72 -10.21
C HIS A 55 -5.32 19.53 -11.66
N LEU A 56 -5.44 18.32 -12.24
CA LEU A 56 -4.89 17.98 -13.55
C LEU A 56 -5.94 17.94 -14.68
N GLY A 57 -7.21 18.17 -14.36
CA GLY A 57 -8.32 18.07 -15.30
C GLY A 57 -8.69 16.62 -15.66
N PRO A 58 -9.78 16.41 -16.43
CA PRO A 58 -10.39 15.09 -16.59
C PRO A 58 -9.48 14.02 -17.23
N GLY A 59 -8.68 14.39 -18.22
CA GLY A 59 -7.81 13.44 -18.94
C GLY A 59 -6.62 12.98 -18.10
N LEU A 60 -5.75 13.92 -17.71
CA LEU A 60 -4.53 13.61 -16.94
C LEU A 60 -4.87 13.15 -15.51
N GLY A 61 -5.90 13.73 -14.88
CA GLY A 61 -6.37 13.27 -13.58
C GLY A 61 -6.92 11.86 -13.62
N GLY A 62 -7.67 11.50 -14.68
CA GLY A 62 -8.16 10.14 -14.90
C GLY A 62 -7.01 9.14 -15.07
N LEU A 63 -5.99 9.48 -15.87
CA LEU A 63 -4.80 8.64 -16.04
C LEU A 63 -4.03 8.45 -14.72
N LEU A 64 -3.83 9.53 -13.96
CA LEU A 64 -3.15 9.48 -12.67
C LEU A 64 -3.91 8.58 -11.69
N ASN A 65 -5.23 8.72 -11.61
CA ASN A 65 -6.04 7.91 -10.69
C ASN A 65 -6.09 6.43 -11.10
N ALA A 66 -6.20 6.14 -12.40
CA ALA A 66 -6.18 4.77 -12.88
C ALA A 66 -4.85 4.04 -12.60
N THR A 67 -3.74 4.78 -12.53
CA THR A 67 -2.42 4.21 -12.24
C THR A 67 -2.09 4.19 -10.76
N PHE A 68 -2.16 5.35 -10.09
CA PHE A 68 -1.72 5.48 -8.70
C PHE A 68 -2.83 5.24 -7.68
N GLY A 69 -4.10 5.40 -8.04
CA GLY A 69 -5.23 5.03 -7.18
C GLY A 69 -5.23 3.54 -6.84
N ASN A 70 -4.68 2.73 -7.76
CA ASN A 70 -4.46 1.29 -7.59
C ASN A 70 -2.98 0.90 -7.42
N ALA A 71 -2.11 1.85 -7.04
CA ALA A 71 -0.67 1.62 -6.92
C ALA A 71 -0.32 0.44 -6.01
N ALA A 72 -1.01 0.30 -4.88
CA ALA A 72 -0.72 -0.77 -3.92
C ALA A 72 -0.87 -2.17 -4.55
N GLU A 73 -1.96 -2.38 -5.30
CA GLU A 73 -2.24 -3.63 -6.01
C GLU A 73 -1.20 -3.87 -7.10
N LEU A 74 -0.90 -2.86 -7.92
CA LEU A 74 0.09 -2.97 -8.98
C LEU A 74 1.50 -3.25 -8.45
N ILE A 75 1.91 -2.61 -7.36
CA ILE A 75 3.21 -2.84 -6.73
C ILE A 75 3.33 -4.29 -6.25
N VAL A 76 2.31 -4.81 -5.56
CA VAL A 76 2.29 -6.20 -5.07
C VAL A 76 2.25 -7.18 -6.24
N ALA A 77 1.43 -6.93 -7.26
CA ALA A 77 1.35 -7.76 -8.46
C ALA A 77 2.69 -7.82 -9.20
N ILE A 78 3.33 -6.66 -9.43
CA ILE A 78 4.64 -6.60 -10.08
C ILE A 78 5.71 -7.32 -9.24
N ALA A 79 5.72 -7.13 -7.92
CA ALA A 79 6.65 -7.83 -7.03
C ALA A 79 6.46 -9.35 -7.08
N ALA A 80 5.21 -9.82 -7.05
CA ALA A 80 4.85 -11.22 -7.16
C ALA A 80 5.26 -11.81 -8.52
N LEU A 81 4.97 -11.12 -9.63
CA LEU A 81 5.38 -11.54 -10.97
C LEU A 81 6.90 -11.63 -11.10
N LYS A 82 7.65 -10.65 -10.57
CA LYS A 82 9.12 -10.68 -10.54
C LYS A 82 9.68 -11.85 -9.71
N ALA A 83 8.93 -12.30 -8.70
CA ALA A 83 9.26 -13.48 -7.90
C ALA A 83 8.77 -14.80 -8.53
N GLY A 84 8.21 -14.77 -9.75
CA GLY A 84 7.66 -15.94 -10.42
C GLY A 84 6.32 -16.42 -9.86
N GLN A 85 5.71 -15.66 -8.94
CA GLN A 85 4.47 -16.01 -8.23
C GLN A 85 3.22 -15.68 -9.06
N THR A 86 3.12 -16.25 -10.26
CA THR A 86 2.00 -15.97 -11.17
C THR A 86 0.64 -16.44 -10.64
N ALA A 87 0.62 -17.43 -9.74
CA ALA A 87 -0.60 -17.90 -9.10
C ALA A 87 -1.17 -16.92 -8.06
N VAL A 88 -0.34 -16.02 -7.51
CA VAL A 88 -0.78 -14.99 -6.54
C VAL A 88 -1.48 -13.83 -7.24
N VAL A 89 -1.24 -13.65 -8.55
CA VAL A 89 -1.72 -12.51 -9.34
C VAL A 89 -2.90 -12.88 -10.25
N LYS A 90 -3.11 -14.18 -10.52
CA LYS A 90 -4.26 -14.68 -11.28
C LYS A 90 -5.53 -14.67 -10.43
#